data_AF-A0A2M9CC12-F1
#
_entry.id   AF-A0A2M9CC12-F1
#
_cell.length_a   1.000
_cell.length_b   1.000
_cell.length_c   1.000
_cell.angle_alpha   90.00
_cell.angle_beta   90.00
_cell.angle_gamma   90.00
#
_symmetry.space_group_name_H-M   'P 1'
#
loop_
_entity.id
_entity.type
_entity.pdbx_description
1 polymer ?
#
loop_
_entity_poly.entity_id
_entity_poly.type
_entity_poly.pdbx_seq_one_letter_code
_entity_poly.pdbx_strand_id
1 'polypeptide(L)'
;MTAPALVAAFHLTRAGRGVGGAPGGPGGPGGPGAPGLQGAPTDRAPLVDARSGLPLDVDAYSRMKHGDARAARDLADAVADALLVQQPALVTDPAPLALPVAYLAVRPACWYLAARVLDRLDAERARHGHAPGRVVRVAKDSVTRTDYAASSAADRRAEMDRIGFRLTQDVAGCQLVVVDDVRVTGLAEATVLAALADAGAVRTVVAYVATVDDALRADPAVEAELNHATVRSVADMADVVRAGDFVLTIRFLKRLLGAPAAERAAFLDACPPALVAQMHAGCVATGPEFCAGYADGVADLVARRGPGQEAGRGASDGADVEDPDAVHPDAVHPDAVHPDAVHPDAVHPDAVHPDAVHPDAVHTVPAGA
;
A
#
# COMPACT_ATOMS: atom_id res chain seq x y z
N MET A 1 9.77 -13.42 24.10
CA MET A 1 8.74 -12.79 23.26
C MET A 1 7.80 -13.87 22.76
N THR A 2 6.50 -13.61 22.76
CA THR A 2 5.52 -14.47 22.08
C THR A 2 5.77 -14.41 20.58
N ALA A 3 5.61 -15.55 19.89
CA ALA A 3 5.67 -15.58 18.44
C ALA A 3 4.63 -14.62 17.85
N PRO A 4 4.92 -13.92 16.73
CA PRO A 4 3.96 -13.03 16.12
C PRO A 4 2.71 -13.79 15.70
N ALA A 5 1.54 -13.17 15.89
CA ALA A 5 0.29 -13.74 15.41
C ALA A 5 0.24 -13.62 13.88
N LEU A 6 -0.21 -14.68 13.20
CA LEU A 6 -0.36 -14.68 11.75
C LEU A 6 -1.84 -14.60 11.38
N VAL A 7 -2.17 -13.67 10.51
CA VAL A 7 -3.52 -13.43 9.98
C VAL A 7 -3.47 -13.46 8.45
N ALA A 8 -4.46 -14.09 7.82
CA ALA A 8 -4.59 -14.08 6.36
C ALA A 8 -6.06 -13.92 5.96
N ALA A 9 -6.32 -13.05 4.98
CA ALA A 9 -7.64 -12.90 4.39
C ALA A 9 -8.05 -14.17 3.62
N PHE A 10 -7.09 -14.83 2.97
CA PHE A 10 -7.30 -16.10 2.26
C PHE A 10 -6.25 -17.17 2.61
N HIS A 11 -6.66 -18.44 2.70
CA HIS A 11 -5.78 -19.61 2.76
C HIS A 11 -5.94 -20.42 1.47
N LEU A 12 -5.09 -20.19 0.47
CA LEU A 12 -5.26 -20.74 -0.87
C LEU A 12 -4.95 -22.23 -0.94
N THR A 13 -5.80 -22.95 -1.67
CA THR A 13 -5.60 -24.30 -2.17
C THR A 13 -6.13 -24.43 -3.61
N ARG A 14 -5.85 -25.55 -4.29
CA ARG A 14 -6.43 -25.84 -5.60
C ARG A 14 -7.82 -26.43 -5.43
N ALA A 15 -8.80 -25.90 -6.18
CA ALA A 15 -10.11 -26.53 -6.28
C ALA A 15 -9.96 -28.01 -6.74
N GLY A 16 -10.54 -28.95 -6.01
CA GLY A 16 -10.52 -30.38 -6.37
C GLY A 16 -9.53 -31.29 -5.63
N ARG A 17 -8.83 -30.81 -4.58
CA ARG A 17 -8.21 -31.70 -3.58
C ARG A 17 -8.94 -31.61 -2.23
N GLY A 18 -10.17 -32.10 -2.22
CA GLY A 18 -10.90 -32.40 -0.99
C GLY A 18 -10.54 -33.80 -0.48
N VAL A 19 -10.15 -33.85 0.79
CA VAL A 19 -10.16 -34.99 1.72
C VAL A 19 -11.13 -36.13 1.34
N GLY A 20 -10.63 -37.37 1.30
CA GLY A 20 -11.46 -38.58 1.35
C GLY A 20 -11.36 -39.51 0.14
N GLY A 21 -10.28 -40.28 0.03
CA GLY A 21 -10.23 -41.43 -0.88
C GLY A 21 -11.03 -42.61 -0.30
N ALA A 22 -12.06 -43.04 -1.03
CA ALA A 22 -12.58 -44.41 -0.97
C ALA A 22 -12.62 -44.98 -2.41
N PRO A 23 -12.25 -46.26 -2.61
CA PRO A 23 -11.89 -46.75 -3.94
C PRO A 23 -13.07 -47.42 -4.68
N GLY A 24 -13.00 -47.43 -6.00
CA GLY A 24 -13.50 -48.55 -6.79
C GLY A 24 -14.45 -48.20 -7.95
N GLY A 25 -14.03 -48.58 -9.17
CA GLY A 25 -14.93 -48.75 -10.32
C GLY A 25 -14.19 -48.68 -11.67
N PRO A 26 -13.91 -49.80 -12.34
CA PRO A 26 -13.18 -49.82 -13.61
C PRO A 26 -14.13 -49.75 -14.82
N GLY A 27 -13.68 -49.19 -15.95
CA GLY A 27 -14.44 -49.30 -17.20
C GLY A 27 -13.85 -48.61 -18.43
N GLY A 28 -13.21 -49.39 -19.30
CA GLY A 28 -13.41 -49.34 -20.76
C GLY A 28 -12.46 -48.48 -21.63
N PRO A 29 -11.80 -49.05 -22.66
CA PRO A 29 -10.90 -48.34 -23.58
C PRO A 29 -11.59 -47.93 -24.89
N GLY A 30 -11.09 -46.88 -25.57
CA GLY A 30 -11.25 -46.78 -27.02
C GLY A 30 -11.06 -45.40 -27.67
N GLY A 31 -10.04 -45.30 -28.56
CA GLY A 31 -10.12 -44.51 -29.80
C GLY A 31 -9.09 -43.38 -29.99
N PRO A 32 -8.27 -43.40 -31.07
CA PRO A 32 -7.27 -42.37 -31.39
C PRO A 32 -7.86 -41.26 -32.30
N GLY A 33 -7.61 -39.99 -31.96
CA GLY A 33 -7.98 -38.81 -32.75
C GLY A 33 -6.78 -37.87 -32.93
N ALA A 34 -6.63 -37.37 -34.16
CA ALA A 34 -5.49 -36.65 -34.74
C ALA A 34 -5.09 -35.31 -34.06
N PRO A 35 -3.89 -34.76 -34.34
CA PRO A 35 -3.29 -33.68 -33.57
C PRO A 35 -3.82 -32.30 -33.98
N GLY A 36 -4.54 -31.65 -33.08
CA GLY A 36 -4.92 -30.24 -33.17
C GLY A 36 -3.95 -29.36 -32.40
N LEU A 37 -3.41 -28.35 -33.10
CA LEU A 37 -2.82 -27.10 -32.62
C LEU A 37 -2.76 -26.92 -31.09
N GLN A 38 -1.57 -27.06 -30.50
CA GLN A 38 -1.29 -26.74 -29.10
C GLN A 38 -1.31 -25.22 -28.88
N GLY A 39 -2.50 -24.69 -28.60
CA GLY A 39 -2.64 -23.57 -27.68
C GLY A 39 -2.33 -24.07 -26.27
N ALA A 40 -1.50 -23.36 -25.51
CA ALA A 40 -1.18 -23.72 -24.13
C ALA A 40 -2.47 -23.78 -23.29
N PRO A 41 -2.79 -24.90 -22.61
CA PRO A 41 -3.99 -24.99 -21.78
C PRO A 41 -3.77 -24.21 -20.49
N THR A 42 -4.63 -23.20 -20.23
CA THR A 42 -4.88 -22.65 -18.89
C THR A 42 -5.76 -23.64 -18.09
N ASP A 43 -5.32 -24.89 -17.99
CA ASP A 43 -6.11 -26.02 -17.43
C ASP A 43 -5.65 -26.36 -16.00
N ARG A 44 -5.37 -25.33 -15.21
CA ARG A 44 -5.10 -25.48 -13.78
C ARG A 44 -6.36 -25.13 -13.01
N ALA A 45 -6.72 -25.99 -12.06
CA ALA A 45 -7.84 -25.73 -11.18
C ALA A 45 -7.66 -24.38 -10.45
N PRO A 46 -8.74 -23.59 -10.29
CA PRO A 46 -8.63 -22.26 -9.71
C PRO A 46 -8.12 -22.29 -8.27
N LEU A 47 -7.48 -21.19 -7.87
CA LEU A 47 -7.08 -20.94 -6.49
C LEU A 47 -8.30 -20.49 -5.68
N VAL A 48 -8.62 -21.25 -4.64
CA VAL A 48 -9.76 -21.00 -3.75
C VAL A 48 -9.30 -20.93 -2.30
N ASP A 49 -10.01 -20.16 -1.49
CA ASP A 49 -9.82 -20.16 -0.04
C ASP A 49 -10.30 -21.49 0.56
N ALA A 50 -9.43 -22.17 1.28
CA ALA A 50 -9.69 -23.48 1.87
C ALA A 50 -10.79 -23.45 2.95
N ARG A 51 -11.12 -22.27 3.51
CA ARG A 51 -12.17 -22.12 4.53
C ARG A 51 -13.55 -21.93 3.91
N SER A 52 -13.66 -21.03 2.93
CA SER A 52 -14.93 -20.62 2.33
C SER A 52 -15.24 -21.30 0.99
N GLY A 53 -14.22 -21.84 0.31
CA GLY A 53 -14.31 -22.33 -1.07
C GLY A 53 -14.43 -21.22 -2.12
N LEU A 54 -14.43 -19.94 -1.71
CA LEU A 54 -14.52 -18.81 -2.64
C LEU A 54 -13.19 -18.60 -3.38
N PRO A 55 -13.24 -18.23 -4.67
CA PRO A 55 -12.02 -17.94 -5.42
C PRO A 55 -11.36 -16.66 -4.92
N LEU A 56 -10.02 -16.65 -4.94
CA LEU A 56 -9.28 -15.38 -4.88
C LEU A 56 -9.41 -14.70 -6.24
N ASP A 57 -9.72 -13.40 -6.25
CA ASP A 57 -9.61 -12.59 -7.47
C ASP A 57 -8.13 -12.38 -7.81
N VAL A 58 -7.58 -13.34 -8.56
CA VAL A 58 -6.20 -13.32 -9.04
C VAL A 58 -5.93 -12.17 -10.00
N ASP A 59 -6.98 -11.67 -10.66
CA ASP A 59 -6.86 -10.56 -11.58
C ASP A 59 -6.70 -9.23 -10.81
N ALA A 60 -7.52 -9.01 -9.79
CA ALA A 60 -7.35 -7.90 -8.85
C ALA A 60 -5.97 -7.96 -8.18
N TYR A 61 -5.53 -9.15 -7.76
CA TYR A 61 -4.18 -9.33 -7.19
C TYR A 61 -3.07 -8.89 -8.17
N SER A 62 -3.13 -9.35 -9.42
CA SER A 62 -2.16 -8.99 -10.46
C SER A 62 -2.16 -7.48 -10.76
N ARG A 63 -3.33 -6.84 -10.81
CA ARG A 63 -3.47 -5.40 -11.02
C ARG A 63 -2.99 -4.55 -9.84
N MET A 64 -3.32 -4.94 -8.61
CA MET A 64 -2.82 -4.29 -7.38
C MET A 64 -1.29 -4.19 -7.41
N LYS A 65 -0.62 -5.28 -7.78
CA LYS A 65 0.84 -5.33 -7.86
C LYS A 65 1.45 -4.32 -8.82
N HIS A 66 0.68 -3.91 -9.81
CA HIS A 66 1.08 -2.98 -10.86
C HIS A 66 0.46 -1.58 -10.71
N GLY A 67 -0.26 -1.31 -9.62
CA GLY A 67 -0.70 0.05 -9.29
C GLY A 67 -2.20 0.32 -9.41
N ASP A 68 -3.04 -0.69 -9.52
CA ASP A 68 -4.50 -0.50 -9.41
C ASP A 68 -4.90 -0.25 -7.96
N ALA A 69 -5.27 1.00 -7.66
CA ALA A 69 -5.64 1.44 -6.32
C ALA A 69 -7.01 0.89 -5.86
N ARG A 70 -7.93 0.56 -6.79
CA ARG A 70 -9.19 -0.10 -6.44
C ARG A 70 -8.92 -1.52 -5.99
N ALA A 71 -8.18 -2.27 -6.80
CA ALA A 71 -7.79 -3.63 -6.45
C ALA A 71 -7.00 -3.70 -5.14
N ALA A 72 -6.09 -2.73 -4.89
CA ALA A 72 -5.39 -2.61 -3.62
C ALA A 72 -6.35 -2.39 -2.44
N ARG A 73 -7.35 -1.52 -2.59
CA ARG A 73 -8.34 -1.25 -1.54
C ARG A 73 -9.18 -2.48 -1.21
N ASP A 74 -9.71 -3.16 -2.22
CA ASP A 74 -10.58 -4.33 -2.03
C ASP A 74 -9.83 -5.45 -1.30
N LEU A 75 -8.58 -5.73 -1.69
CA LEU A 75 -7.75 -6.74 -1.03
C LEU A 75 -7.33 -6.32 0.39
N ALA A 76 -7.01 -5.04 0.60
CA ALA A 76 -6.70 -4.51 1.93
C ALA A 76 -7.91 -4.54 2.88
N ASP A 77 -9.11 -4.28 2.37
CA ASP A 77 -10.35 -4.35 3.15
C ASP A 77 -10.59 -5.78 3.66
N ALA A 78 -10.32 -6.81 2.84
CA ALA A 78 -10.38 -8.20 3.28
C ALA A 78 -9.34 -8.54 4.36
N VAL A 79 -8.13 -7.95 4.27
CA VAL A 79 -7.10 -8.10 5.32
C VAL A 79 -7.52 -7.41 6.62
N ALA A 80 -8.08 -6.21 6.54
CA ALA A 80 -8.59 -5.47 7.69
C ALA A 80 -9.73 -6.22 8.39
N ASP A 81 -10.69 -6.76 7.63
CA ASP A 81 -11.78 -7.57 8.19
C ASP A 81 -11.23 -8.80 8.93
N ALA A 82 -10.25 -9.50 8.35
CA ALA A 82 -9.60 -10.63 9.01
C ALA A 82 -8.87 -10.23 10.30
N LEU A 83 -8.20 -9.07 10.31
CA LEU A 83 -7.52 -8.52 11.50
C LEU A 83 -8.51 -8.13 12.60
N LEU A 84 -9.61 -7.47 12.26
CA LEU A 84 -10.63 -7.04 13.22
C LEU A 84 -11.28 -8.24 13.92
N VAL A 85 -11.51 -9.33 13.18
CA VAL A 85 -12.07 -10.57 13.74
C VAL A 85 -11.05 -11.34 14.58
N GLN A 86 -9.83 -11.52 14.07
CA GLN A 86 -8.85 -12.42 14.69
C GLN A 86 -7.98 -11.73 15.74
N GLN A 87 -7.84 -10.41 15.67
CA GLN A 87 -6.99 -9.60 16.54
C GLN A 87 -7.75 -8.34 17.01
N PRO A 88 -8.91 -8.48 17.67
CA PRO A 88 -9.73 -7.33 18.11
C PRO A 88 -8.98 -6.38 19.05
N ALA A 89 -7.95 -6.88 19.75
CA ALA A 89 -7.08 -6.07 20.58
C ALA A 89 -6.34 -4.96 19.81
N LEU A 90 -6.14 -5.08 18.50
CA LEU A 90 -5.56 -4.01 17.68
C LEU A 90 -6.38 -2.73 17.73
N VAL A 91 -7.69 -2.82 17.97
CA VAL A 91 -8.58 -1.67 18.01
C VAL A 91 -9.11 -1.31 19.39
N THR A 92 -9.01 -2.23 20.36
CA THR A 92 -9.45 -2.00 21.75
C THR A 92 -8.31 -1.68 22.73
N ASP A 93 -7.06 -1.97 22.37
CA ASP A 93 -5.88 -1.62 23.17
C ASP A 93 -5.43 -0.18 22.83
N PRO A 94 -5.23 0.70 23.83
CA PRO A 94 -4.82 2.09 23.59
C PRO A 94 -3.39 2.22 23.05
N ALA A 95 -2.55 1.18 23.13
CA ALA A 95 -1.20 1.21 22.57
C ALA A 95 -1.22 1.66 21.09
N PRO A 96 -0.35 2.60 20.67
CA PRO A 96 -0.36 3.14 19.30
C PRO A 96 -0.14 2.06 18.25
N LEU A 97 -0.72 2.22 17.06
CA LEU A 97 -0.47 1.32 15.92
C LEU A 97 0.70 1.82 15.07
N ALA A 98 1.54 0.89 14.64
CA ALA A 98 2.58 1.16 13.65
C ALA A 98 2.62 0.04 12.61
N LEU A 99 2.57 0.39 11.33
CA LEU A 99 2.63 -0.54 10.22
C LEU A 99 3.96 -0.40 9.50
N PRO A 100 4.99 -1.19 9.86
CA PRO A 100 6.29 -1.11 9.23
C PRO A 100 6.25 -1.65 7.79
N VAL A 101 6.69 -0.85 6.83
CA VAL A 101 6.80 -1.22 5.41
C VAL A 101 8.18 -0.88 4.88
N ALA A 102 8.81 -1.84 4.22
CA ALA A 102 10.21 -1.73 3.83
C ALA A 102 10.43 -1.32 2.37
N TYR A 103 10.97 -0.11 2.14
CA TYR A 103 11.20 0.43 0.80
C TYR A 103 12.31 1.50 0.75
N LEU A 104 12.91 1.67 -0.45
CA LEU A 104 13.99 2.63 -0.70
C LEU A 104 13.49 4.01 -1.15
N ALA A 105 12.59 4.07 -2.13
CA ALA A 105 12.10 5.35 -2.64
C ALA A 105 10.67 5.18 -3.16
N VAL A 106 10.51 4.48 -4.28
CA VAL A 106 9.18 4.18 -4.83
C VAL A 106 8.51 3.11 -3.99
N ARG A 107 7.25 3.36 -3.61
CA ARG A 107 6.47 2.50 -2.73
C ARG A 107 6.18 1.14 -3.39
N PRO A 108 6.26 0.03 -2.65
CA PRO A 108 5.78 -1.28 -3.09
C PRO A 108 4.24 -1.36 -2.94
N ALA A 109 3.63 -2.35 -3.59
CA ALA A 109 2.19 -2.58 -3.49
C ALA A 109 1.71 -2.80 -2.03
N CYS A 110 2.52 -3.48 -1.19
CA CYS A 110 2.20 -3.70 0.21
C CYS A 110 2.15 -2.41 1.05
N TRP A 111 2.74 -1.31 0.59
CA TRP A 111 2.55 -0.01 1.23
C TRP A 111 1.10 0.46 1.10
N TYR A 112 0.51 0.34 -0.09
CA TYR A 112 -0.89 0.74 -0.33
C TYR A 112 -1.87 -0.18 0.40
N LEU A 113 -1.53 -1.47 0.54
CA LEU A 113 -2.26 -2.39 1.42
C LEU A 113 -2.21 -1.92 2.88
N ALA A 114 -1.00 -1.66 3.39
CA ALA A 114 -0.80 -1.23 4.78
C ALA A 114 -1.54 0.09 5.07
N ALA A 115 -1.42 1.09 4.18
CA ALA A 115 -2.11 2.37 4.34
C ALA A 115 -3.63 2.18 4.45
N ARG A 116 -4.24 1.40 3.56
CA ARG A 116 -5.68 1.14 3.63
C ARG A 116 -6.09 0.30 4.85
N VAL A 117 -5.28 -0.70 5.23
CA VAL A 117 -5.52 -1.46 6.47
C VAL A 117 -5.49 -0.53 7.68
N LEU A 118 -4.52 0.39 7.75
CA LEU A 118 -4.44 1.38 8.81
C LEU A 118 -5.70 2.25 8.85
N ASP A 119 -6.16 2.80 7.73
CA ASP A 119 -7.41 3.59 7.68
C ASP A 119 -8.60 2.83 8.28
N ARG A 120 -8.72 1.54 7.96
CA ARG A 120 -9.80 0.68 8.47
C ARG A 120 -9.67 0.43 9.96
N LEU A 121 -8.47 0.15 10.46
CA LEU A 121 -8.22 -0.05 11.89
C LEU A 121 -8.41 1.25 12.67
N ASP A 122 -7.96 2.38 12.14
CA ASP A 122 -8.08 3.70 12.76
C ASP A 122 -9.53 4.15 12.86
N ALA A 123 -10.37 3.84 11.85
CA ALA A 123 -11.80 4.09 11.94
C ALA A 123 -12.46 3.34 13.12
N GLU A 124 -12.03 2.10 13.40
CA GLU A 124 -12.50 1.35 14.57
C GLU A 124 -11.89 1.86 15.87
N ARG A 125 -10.61 2.25 15.87
CA ARG A 125 -9.91 2.83 17.04
C ARG A 125 -10.52 4.14 17.47
N ALA A 126 -10.92 4.99 16.52
CA ALA A 126 -11.60 6.25 16.80
C ALA A 126 -12.91 6.02 17.57
N ARG A 127 -13.65 4.93 17.27
CA ARG A 127 -14.85 4.55 18.03
C ARG A 127 -14.57 4.12 19.46
N HIS A 128 -13.34 3.64 19.72
CA HIS A 128 -12.84 3.32 21.07
C HIS A 128 -12.12 4.50 21.75
N GLY A 129 -12.07 5.67 21.10
CA GLY A 129 -11.41 6.86 21.64
C GLY A 129 -9.88 6.79 21.61
N HIS A 130 -9.30 5.97 20.72
CA HIS A 130 -7.86 5.83 20.58
C HIS A 130 -7.30 6.68 19.43
N ALA A 131 -6.05 7.12 19.59
CA ALA A 131 -5.34 7.87 18.55
C ALA A 131 -5.08 7.01 17.30
N PRO A 132 -5.01 7.64 16.11
CA PRO A 132 -4.64 6.97 14.87
C PRO A 132 -3.22 6.41 14.93
N GLY A 133 -2.96 5.38 14.14
CA GLY A 133 -1.64 4.81 13.94
C GLY A 133 -0.85 5.52 12.84
N ARG A 134 0.24 4.89 12.40
CA ARG A 134 1.06 5.38 11.27
C ARG A 134 1.70 4.25 10.48
N VAL A 135 1.99 4.50 9.21
CA VAL A 135 2.85 3.61 8.40
C VAL A 135 4.30 4.01 8.61
N VAL A 136 5.12 3.12 9.15
CA VAL A 136 6.53 3.39 9.45
C VAL A 136 7.40 2.86 8.32
N ARG A 137 8.28 3.69 7.78
CA ARG A 137 9.23 3.21 6.76
C ARG A 137 10.35 2.41 7.43
N VAL A 138 10.56 1.20 6.94
CA VAL A 138 11.80 0.44 7.20
C VAL A 138 12.74 0.73 6.03
N ALA A 139 13.79 1.52 6.29
CA ALA A 139 14.78 1.85 5.28
C ALA A 139 15.52 0.58 4.83
N LYS A 140 15.80 0.51 3.53
CA LYS A 140 16.65 -0.50 2.90
C LYS A 140 17.81 0.24 2.22
N ASP A 141 19.01 -0.29 2.34
CA ASP A 141 20.21 0.34 1.77
C ASP A 141 20.35 0.14 0.25
N SER A 142 19.59 -0.79 -0.35
CA SER A 142 19.62 -1.03 -1.80
C SER A 142 18.31 -1.62 -2.34
N VAL A 143 18.12 -1.51 -3.67
CA VAL A 143 17.13 -2.31 -4.41
C VAL A 143 17.82 -3.57 -4.89
N THR A 144 17.27 -4.74 -4.55
CA THR A 144 17.79 -6.01 -5.06
C THR A 144 17.75 -6.02 -6.60
N ARG A 145 18.91 -6.26 -7.21
CA ARG A 145 19.10 -6.41 -8.67
C ARG A 145 18.92 -7.86 -9.14
N THR A 146 18.73 -8.80 -8.22
CA THR A 146 18.93 -10.22 -8.48
C THR A 146 17.63 -10.92 -8.84
N ASP A 147 17.63 -11.57 -10.02
CA ASP A 147 16.68 -12.60 -10.39
C ASP A 147 16.71 -13.72 -9.33
N TYR A 148 15.67 -13.80 -8.50
CA TYR A 148 15.57 -14.74 -7.37
C TYR A 148 15.73 -16.21 -7.78
N ALA A 149 15.61 -16.52 -9.07
CA ALA A 149 15.63 -17.87 -9.63
C ALA A 149 17.03 -18.51 -9.72
N ALA A 150 18.13 -17.74 -9.70
CA ALA A 150 19.47 -18.25 -10.01
C ALA A 150 20.46 -18.32 -8.82
N SER A 151 20.12 -17.76 -7.66
CA SER A 151 21.04 -17.62 -6.51
C SER A 151 20.95 -18.78 -5.49
N SER A 152 22.09 -19.24 -4.97
CA SER A 152 22.14 -20.28 -3.93
C SER A 152 21.52 -19.80 -2.60
N ALA A 153 21.10 -20.72 -1.73
CA ALA A 153 20.52 -20.36 -0.42
C ALA A 153 21.51 -19.62 0.51
N ALA A 154 22.81 -19.86 0.36
CA ALA A 154 23.86 -19.20 1.12
C ALA A 154 24.15 -17.79 0.58
N ASP A 155 24.16 -17.61 -0.74
CA ASP A 155 24.33 -16.29 -1.36
C ASP A 155 23.14 -15.37 -1.05
N ARG A 156 21.92 -15.93 -1.05
CA ARG A 156 20.71 -15.23 -0.59
C ARG A 156 20.83 -14.78 0.86
N ARG A 157 21.40 -15.61 1.76
CA ARG A 157 21.62 -15.24 3.17
C ARG A 157 22.64 -14.11 3.32
N ALA A 158 23.77 -14.21 2.62
CA ALA A 158 24.86 -13.23 2.71
C ALA A 158 24.56 -11.87 2.01
N GLU A 159 23.64 -11.84 1.04
CA GLU A 159 23.08 -10.60 0.48
C GLU A 159 22.05 -9.99 1.44
N MET A 160 21.23 -10.81 2.10
CA MET A 160 20.27 -10.35 3.12
C MET A 160 20.95 -9.77 4.36
N ASP A 161 22.08 -10.33 4.81
CA ASP A 161 22.86 -9.81 5.95
C ASP A 161 23.52 -8.45 5.65
N ARG A 162 23.64 -8.06 4.36
CA ARG A 162 24.18 -6.76 3.93
C ARG A 162 23.12 -5.66 3.79
N ILE A 163 21.83 -6.02 3.78
CA ILE A 163 20.75 -5.03 3.72
C ILE A 163 20.43 -4.64 5.16
N GLY A 164 20.98 -3.52 5.63
CA GLY A 164 20.62 -2.97 6.93
C GLY A 164 19.16 -2.52 6.89
N PHE A 165 18.28 -3.25 7.57
CA PHE A 165 16.92 -2.79 7.80
C PHE A 165 16.94 -1.85 9.01
N ARG A 166 16.71 -0.56 8.77
CA ARG A 166 16.66 0.46 9.84
C ARG A 166 15.27 1.06 9.91
N LEU A 167 14.68 1.06 11.10
CA LEU A 167 13.46 1.83 11.34
C LEU A 167 13.78 3.33 11.24
N THR A 168 12.96 4.06 10.48
CA THR A 168 13.08 5.52 10.36
C THR A 168 12.51 6.24 11.58
N GLN A 169 11.63 5.56 12.33
CA GLN A 169 10.93 6.10 13.50
C GLN A 169 10.92 5.06 14.62
N ASP A 170 10.92 5.52 15.88
CA ASP A 170 10.77 4.64 17.05
C ASP A 170 9.37 3.99 17.05
N VAL A 171 9.32 2.73 17.43
CA VAL A 171 8.09 1.92 17.53
C VAL A 171 7.96 1.22 18.89
N ALA A 172 8.82 1.55 19.86
CA ALA A 172 8.70 1.05 21.21
C ALA A 172 7.32 1.37 21.79
N GLY A 173 6.70 0.40 22.48
CA GLY A 173 5.35 0.54 23.03
C GLY A 173 4.22 0.50 21.99
N CYS A 174 4.51 0.35 20.69
CA CYS A 174 3.49 0.23 19.65
C CYS A 174 2.99 -1.21 19.49
N GLN A 175 1.80 -1.35 18.92
CA GLN A 175 1.29 -2.56 18.29
C GLN A 175 1.76 -2.57 16.83
N LEU A 176 2.55 -3.57 16.46
CA LEU A 176 3.06 -3.71 15.09
C LEU A 176 2.14 -4.57 14.24
N VAL A 177 1.77 -4.07 13.06
CA VAL A 177 1.06 -4.84 12.04
C VAL A 177 1.86 -4.81 10.75
N VAL A 178 2.52 -5.92 10.43
CA VAL A 178 3.24 -6.10 9.16
C VAL A 178 2.24 -6.60 8.13
N VAL A 179 1.97 -5.82 7.09
CA VAL A 179 1.06 -6.21 6.01
C VAL A 179 1.86 -6.56 4.76
N ASP A 180 1.65 -7.76 4.23
CA ASP A 180 2.25 -8.20 2.96
C ASP A 180 1.21 -8.84 2.03
N ASP A 181 1.63 -9.13 0.80
CA ASP A 181 0.78 -9.68 -0.25
C ASP A 181 0.44 -11.16 -0.03
N VAL A 182 1.34 -12.07 -0.35
CA VAL A 182 1.15 -13.51 -0.35
C VAL A 182 2.33 -14.17 0.31
N ARG A 183 2.05 -14.93 1.36
CA ARG A 183 3.07 -15.75 2.00
C ARG A 183 3.22 -17.07 1.25
N VAL A 184 4.28 -17.18 0.45
CA VAL A 184 4.71 -18.46 -0.13
C VAL A 184 5.77 -19.11 0.76
N THR A 185 6.95 -18.51 0.88
CA THR A 185 8.10 -19.08 1.63
C THR A 185 8.44 -18.38 2.94
N GLY A 186 7.91 -17.17 3.17
CA GLY A 186 8.15 -16.39 4.41
C GLY A 186 9.57 -15.81 4.56
N LEU A 187 10.42 -15.89 3.53
CA LEU A 187 11.82 -15.45 3.63
C LEU A 187 11.94 -13.92 3.81
N ALA A 188 11.13 -13.14 3.09
CA ALA A 188 11.11 -11.68 3.21
C ALA A 188 10.58 -11.21 4.59
N GLU A 189 9.57 -11.92 5.11
CA GLU A 189 9.00 -11.71 6.45
C GLU A 189 10.07 -11.92 7.53
N ALA A 190 10.81 -13.02 7.48
CA ALA A 190 11.82 -13.36 8.50
C ALA A 190 12.83 -12.24 8.71
N THR A 191 13.20 -11.53 7.64
CA THR A 191 14.15 -10.42 7.71
C THR A 191 13.54 -9.15 8.32
N VAL A 192 12.30 -8.82 7.96
CA VAL A 192 11.59 -7.69 8.57
C VAL A 192 11.32 -7.97 10.06
N LEU A 193 10.86 -9.17 10.39
CA LEU A 193 10.65 -9.57 11.79
C LEU A 193 11.93 -9.58 12.61
N ALA A 194 13.06 -10.02 12.02
CA ALA A 194 14.35 -9.93 12.68
C ALA A 194 14.75 -8.48 12.99
N ALA A 195 14.51 -7.56 12.04
CA ALA A 195 14.76 -6.13 12.26
C ALA A 195 13.83 -5.50 13.33
N LEU A 196 12.67 -6.11 13.57
CA LEU A 196 11.68 -5.66 14.54
C LEU A 196 11.78 -6.38 15.91
N ALA A 197 12.62 -7.41 16.03
CA ALA A 197 12.66 -8.27 17.21
C ALA A 197 12.95 -7.48 18.49
N ASP A 198 13.90 -6.53 18.42
CA ASP A 198 14.31 -5.72 19.57
C ASP A 198 13.65 -4.33 19.59
N ALA A 199 12.60 -4.12 18.78
CA ALA A 199 11.97 -2.81 18.61
C ALA A 199 11.05 -2.40 19.79
N GLY A 200 10.93 -3.22 20.83
CA GLY A 200 10.15 -2.90 22.04
C GLY A 200 8.63 -2.87 21.82
N ALA A 201 8.13 -3.57 20.80
CA ALA A 201 6.70 -3.66 20.51
C ALA A 201 5.91 -4.38 21.60
N VAL A 202 4.69 -3.90 21.87
CA VAL A 202 3.74 -4.56 22.79
C VAL A 202 3.21 -5.85 22.20
N ARG A 203 3.00 -5.86 20.88
CA ARG A 203 2.59 -7.03 20.10
C ARG A 203 3.03 -6.88 18.65
N THR A 204 3.15 -8.03 17.98
CA THR A 204 3.43 -8.09 16.55
C THR A 204 2.44 -9.02 15.89
N VAL A 205 1.75 -8.52 14.87
CA VAL A 205 0.86 -9.28 13.99
C VAL A 205 1.41 -9.20 12.58
N VAL A 206 1.41 -10.32 11.87
CA VAL A 206 1.74 -10.38 10.45
C VAL A 206 0.48 -10.74 9.68
N ALA A 207 0.11 -9.91 8.73
CA ALA A 207 -1.13 -9.99 7.97
C ALA A 207 -0.85 -10.17 6.49
N TYR A 208 -1.59 -11.04 5.83
CA TYR A 208 -1.46 -11.32 4.40
C TYR A 208 -2.78 -11.19 3.68
N VAL A 209 -2.74 -10.75 2.42
CA VAL A 209 -3.86 -10.99 1.49
C VAL A 209 -4.08 -12.49 1.41
N ALA A 210 -3.03 -13.27 1.13
CA ALA A 210 -3.17 -14.72 1.10
C ALA A 210 -1.98 -15.49 1.69
N THR A 211 -2.26 -16.68 2.17
CA THR A 211 -1.26 -17.72 2.46
C THR A 211 -1.57 -18.92 1.59
N VAL A 212 -0.59 -19.80 1.38
CA VAL A 212 -0.78 -21.00 0.56
C VAL A 212 -0.55 -22.27 1.37
N ASP A 213 -1.28 -23.34 1.03
CA ASP A 213 -1.05 -24.67 1.60
C ASP A 213 0.33 -25.26 1.20
N ASP A 214 0.67 -26.40 1.80
CA ASP A 214 1.97 -27.04 1.58
C ASP A 214 2.17 -27.52 0.12
N ALA A 215 1.09 -27.91 -0.56
CA ALA A 215 1.16 -28.39 -1.94
C ALA A 215 1.43 -27.23 -2.90
N LEU A 216 0.75 -26.10 -2.71
CA LEU A 216 0.96 -24.88 -3.47
C LEU A 216 2.34 -24.26 -3.17
N ARG A 217 2.80 -24.33 -1.92
CA ARG A 217 4.14 -23.85 -1.55
C ARG A 217 5.26 -24.58 -2.29
N ALA A 218 5.05 -25.87 -2.60
CA ALA A 218 5.99 -26.68 -3.36
C ALA A 218 5.88 -26.46 -4.89
N ASP A 219 4.83 -25.79 -5.39
CA ASP A 219 4.65 -25.50 -6.81
C ASP A 219 5.31 -24.15 -7.16
N PRO A 220 6.48 -24.13 -7.85
CA PRO A 220 7.16 -22.89 -8.23
C PRO A 220 6.34 -22.03 -9.20
N ALA A 221 5.31 -22.59 -9.85
CA ALA A 221 4.48 -21.86 -10.79
C ALA A 221 3.34 -21.06 -10.13
N VAL A 222 3.01 -21.29 -8.85
CA VAL A 222 1.95 -20.53 -8.14
C VAL A 222 2.29 -19.04 -8.09
N GLU A 223 3.54 -18.69 -7.82
CA GLU A 223 3.95 -17.30 -7.76
C GLU A 223 3.83 -16.62 -9.14
N ALA A 224 4.18 -17.34 -10.21
CA ALA A 224 4.01 -16.85 -11.57
C ALA A 224 2.53 -16.69 -11.96
N GLU A 225 1.67 -17.65 -11.58
CA GLU A 225 0.23 -17.61 -11.81
C GLU A 225 -0.42 -16.39 -11.13
N LEU A 226 -0.07 -16.13 -9.87
CA LEU A 226 -0.54 -14.95 -9.14
C LEU A 226 0.00 -13.65 -9.75
N ASN A 227 1.28 -13.58 -10.06
CA ASN A 227 1.90 -12.33 -10.54
C ASN A 227 1.53 -11.97 -11.99
N HIS A 228 1.18 -12.95 -12.85
CA HIS A 228 0.98 -12.76 -14.30
C HIS A 228 -0.41 -13.15 -14.82
N ALA A 229 -1.41 -13.27 -13.95
CA ALA A 229 -2.79 -13.59 -14.34
C ALA A 229 -3.31 -12.63 -15.44
N THR A 230 -3.37 -11.33 -15.13
CA THR A 230 -3.88 -10.29 -16.05
C THR A 230 -2.78 -9.40 -16.60
N VAL A 231 -1.93 -8.82 -15.74
CA VAL A 231 -0.98 -7.78 -16.17
C VAL A 231 0.29 -8.43 -16.72
N ARG A 232 0.39 -8.44 -18.04
CA ARG A 232 1.49 -9.05 -18.80
C ARG A 232 2.35 -7.99 -19.48
N SER A 233 1.78 -6.82 -19.75
CA SER A 233 2.37 -5.68 -20.44
C SER A 233 2.12 -4.38 -19.65
N VAL A 234 2.75 -3.27 -20.04
CA VAL A 234 2.39 -1.95 -19.46
C VAL A 234 1.06 -1.46 -19.99
N ALA A 235 0.69 -1.86 -21.21
CA ALA A 235 -0.57 -1.48 -21.86
C ALA A 235 -1.80 -1.93 -21.06
N ASP A 236 -1.70 -3.06 -20.35
CA ASP A 236 -2.78 -3.60 -19.50
C ASP A 236 -3.17 -2.64 -18.35
N MET A 237 -2.31 -1.69 -18.00
CA MET A 237 -2.60 -0.68 -16.96
C MET A 237 -3.11 0.65 -17.52
N ALA A 238 -3.20 0.81 -18.85
CA ALA A 238 -3.59 2.09 -19.46
C ALA A 238 -5.03 2.51 -19.10
N ASP A 239 -5.93 1.53 -18.95
CA ASP A 239 -7.32 1.79 -18.54
C ASP A 239 -7.39 2.27 -17.09
N VAL A 240 -6.58 1.69 -16.20
CA VAL A 240 -6.47 2.11 -14.80
C VAL A 240 -5.92 3.53 -14.69
N VAL A 241 -4.92 3.88 -15.50
CA VAL A 241 -4.39 5.25 -15.58
C VAL A 241 -5.47 6.22 -16.07
N ARG A 242 -6.19 5.89 -17.15
CA ARG A 242 -7.27 6.73 -17.68
C ARG A 242 -8.44 6.91 -16.70
N ALA A 243 -8.71 5.89 -15.88
CA ALA A 243 -9.73 5.97 -14.84
C ALA A 243 -9.32 6.83 -13.63
N GLY A 244 -8.05 7.23 -13.51
CA GLY A 244 -7.54 7.98 -12.36
C GLY A 244 -7.27 7.11 -11.12
N ASP A 245 -7.33 5.78 -11.25
CA ASP A 245 -7.16 4.83 -10.15
C ASP A 245 -5.73 4.25 -10.09
N PHE A 246 -4.79 4.85 -10.82
CA PHE A 246 -3.41 4.37 -10.89
C PHE A 246 -2.53 5.01 -9.81
N VAL A 247 -1.78 4.18 -9.09
CA VAL A 247 -0.72 4.58 -8.18
C VAL A 247 0.62 3.98 -8.59
N LEU A 248 1.70 4.77 -8.53
CA LEU A 248 3.01 4.28 -8.93
C LEU A 248 3.55 3.26 -7.93
N THR A 249 3.87 2.06 -8.42
CA THR A 249 4.61 1.04 -7.65
C THR A 249 6.01 0.83 -8.22
N ILE A 250 6.96 0.41 -7.38
CA ILE A 250 8.32 0.08 -7.84
C ILE A 250 8.31 -1.07 -8.87
N ARG A 251 7.36 -2.01 -8.75
CA ARG A 251 7.21 -3.12 -9.69
C ARG A 251 6.75 -2.61 -11.06
N PHE A 252 5.76 -1.73 -11.09
CA PHE A 252 5.31 -1.12 -12.34
C PHE A 252 6.39 -0.25 -12.97
N LEU A 253 7.09 0.57 -12.18
CA LEU A 253 8.16 1.44 -12.70
C LEU A 253 9.26 0.62 -13.39
N LYS A 254 9.74 -0.46 -12.75
CA LYS A 254 10.73 -1.37 -13.37
C LYS A 254 10.21 -1.98 -14.68
N ARG A 255 8.94 -2.42 -14.70
CA ARG A 255 8.30 -2.98 -15.89
C ARG A 255 8.22 -1.96 -17.01
N LEU A 256 7.79 -0.74 -16.71
CA LEU A 256 7.71 0.36 -17.66
C LEU A 256 9.05 0.69 -18.29
N LEU A 257 10.07 0.87 -17.45
CA LEU A 257 11.40 1.20 -17.92
C LEU A 257 12.03 0.08 -18.77
N GLY A 258 11.74 -1.19 -18.45
CA GLY A 258 12.21 -2.35 -19.19
C GLY A 258 11.34 -2.80 -20.36
N ALA A 259 10.19 -2.14 -20.61
CA ALA A 259 9.28 -2.52 -21.68
C ALA A 259 9.88 -2.26 -23.08
N PRO A 260 9.39 -2.91 -24.16
CA PRO A 260 9.77 -2.58 -25.52
C PRO A 260 9.56 -1.09 -25.83
N ALA A 261 10.46 -0.47 -26.60
CA ALA A 261 10.45 0.98 -26.82
C ALA A 261 9.13 1.53 -27.38
N ALA A 262 8.52 0.84 -28.35
CA ALA A 262 7.23 1.26 -28.93
C ALA A 262 6.09 1.18 -27.90
N GLU A 263 6.05 0.12 -27.08
CA GLU A 263 5.04 -0.06 -26.04
C GLU A 263 5.19 0.99 -24.93
N ARG A 264 6.43 1.19 -24.47
CA ARG A 264 6.77 2.22 -23.47
C ARG A 264 6.39 3.61 -23.96
N ALA A 265 6.74 3.94 -25.20
CA ALA A 265 6.39 5.22 -25.81
C ALA A 265 4.88 5.45 -25.82
N ALA A 266 4.11 4.50 -26.34
CA ALA A 266 2.65 4.59 -26.39
C ALA A 266 2.01 4.74 -25.01
N PHE A 267 2.51 4.01 -24.01
CA PHE A 267 2.02 4.13 -22.64
C PHE A 267 2.31 5.50 -22.04
N LEU A 268 3.54 6.00 -22.19
CA LEU A 268 3.94 7.30 -21.66
C LEU A 268 3.21 8.47 -22.35
N ASP A 269 2.95 8.36 -23.67
CA ASP A 269 2.20 9.37 -24.42
C ASP A 269 0.72 9.45 -23.98
N ALA A 270 0.18 8.35 -23.43
CA ALA A 270 -1.16 8.30 -22.84
C ALA A 270 -1.20 8.70 -21.36
N CYS A 271 -0.05 8.90 -20.71
CA CYS A 271 0.01 9.25 -19.29
C CYS A 271 -0.20 10.75 -19.05
N PRO A 272 -0.88 11.13 -17.95
CA PRO A 272 -0.86 12.51 -17.48
C PRO A 272 0.58 13.00 -17.23
N PRO A 273 0.93 14.26 -17.55
CA PRO A 273 2.29 14.77 -17.34
C PRO A 273 2.77 14.66 -15.89
N ALA A 274 1.87 14.82 -14.92
CA ALA A 274 2.17 14.66 -13.50
C ALA A 274 2.63 13.23 -13.16
N LEU A 275 2.03 12.22 -13.79
CA LEU A 275 2.41 10.82 -13.59
C LEU A 275 3.78 10.53 -14.20
N VAL A 276 4.08 11.06 -15.39
CA VAL A 276 5.41 10.97 -16.01
C VAL A 276 6.47 11.65 -15.13
N ALA A 277 6.14 12.82 -14.57
CA ALA A 277 7.01 13.54 -13.66
C ALA A 277 7.28 12.75 -12.36
N GLN A 278 6.26 12.09 -11.81
CA GLN A 278 6.35 11.21 -10.65
C GLN A 278 7.22 9.97 -10.93
N MET A 279 7.05 9.33 -12.09
CA MET A 279 7.88 8.17 -12.51
C MET A 279 9.36 8.55 -12.61
N HIS A 280 9.67 9.69 -13.23
CA HIS A 280 11.03 10.20 -13.31
C HIS A 280 11.62 10.53 -11.92
N ALA A 281 10.85 11.22 -11.07
CA ALA A 281 11.28 11.51 -9.70
C ALA A 281 11.55 10.21 -8.91
N GLY A 282 10.72 9.19 -9.11
CA GLY A 282 10.91 7.85 -8.56
C GLY A 282 12.22 7.20 -9.01
N CYS A 283 12.60 7.35 -10.28
CA CYS A 283 13.89 6.87 -10.79
C CYS A 283 15.06 7.55 -10.07
N VAL A 284 15.05 8.89 -10.04
CA VAL A 284 16.12 9.69 -9.42
C VAL A 284 16.26 9.38 -7.93
N ALA A 285 15.14 9.30 -7.21
CA ALA A 285 15.13 8.97 -5.78
C ALA A 285 15.59 7.54 -5.49
N THR A 286 15.39 6.60 -6.43
CA THR A 286 15.90 5.23 -6.30
C THR A 286 17.42 5.17 -6.50
N GLY A 287 17.99 6.10 -7.28
CA GLY A 287 19.42 6.35 -7.33
C GLY A 287 20.07 6.14 -8.72
N PRO A 288 21.35 6.52 -8.86
CA PRO A 288 22.05 6.53 -10.15
C PRO A 288 22.25 5.15 -10.75
N GLU A 289 22.53 4.12 -9.93
CA GLU A 289 22.68 2.74 -10.41
C GLU A 289 21.38 2.18 -11.00
N PHE A 290 20.25 2.51 -10.38
CA PHE A 290 18.93 2.15 -10.90
C PHE A 290 18.68 2.83 -12.25
N CYS A 291 18.94 4.13 -12.34
CA CYS A 291 18.78 4.89 -13.58
C CYS A 291 19.68 4.32 -14.71
N ALA A 292 20.94 3.99 -14.39
CA ALA A 292 21.87 3.40 -15.35
C ALA A 292 21.41 2.02 -15.85
N GLY A 293 20.82 1.19 -14.97
CA GLY A 293 20.25 -0.11 -15.34
C GLY A 293 19.05 -0.04 -16.29
N TYR A 294 18.43 1.14 -16.41
CA TYR A 294 17.23 1.40 -17.20
C TYR A 294 17.39 2.62 -18.12
N ALA A 295 18.60 2.85 -18.63
CA ALA A 295 18.97 4.09 -19.31
C ALA A 295 18.00 4.50 -20.43
N ASP A 296 17.61 3.59 -21.32
CA ASP A 296 16.67 3.87 -22.41
C ASP A 296 15.28 4.25 -21.90
N GLY A 297 14.78 3.55 -20.89
CA GLY A 297 13.49 3.84 -20.27
C GLY A 297 13.48 5.19 -19.55
N VAL A 298 14.58 5.54 -18.89
CA VAL A 298 14.74 6.83 -18.22
C VAL A 298 14.85 7.96 -19.25
N ALA A 299 15.56 7.75 -20.35
CA ALA A 299 15.65 8.72 -21.44
C ALA A 299 14.27 9.03 -22.04
N ASP A 300 13.43 8.00 -22.23
CA ASP A 300 12.06 8.18 -22.73
C ASP A 300 11.15 8.95 -21.77
N LEU A 301 11.33 8.79 -20.45
CA LEU A 301 10.64 9.59 -19.44
C LEU A 301 11.08 11.06 -19.51
N VAL A 302 12.39 11.31 -19.60
CA VAL A 302 12.96 12.66 -19.67
C VAL A 302 12.47 13.39 -20.92
N ALA A 303 12.42 12.71 -22.07
CA ALA A 303 11.94 13.29 -23.33
C ALA A 303 10.50 13.83 -23.25
N ARG A 304 9.68 13.28 -22.35
CA ARG A 304 8.24 13.60 -22.20
C ARG A 304 7.94 14.56 -21.05
N ARG A 305 8.93 14.96 -20.26
CA ARG A 305 8.76 15.92 -19.16
C ARG A 305 8.51 17.36 -19.63
N GLY A 306 8.78 17.66 -20.91
CA GLY A 306 8.74 19.01 -21.48
C GLY A 306 9.84 19.93 -20.92
N PRO A 307 10.33 20.91 -21.70
CA PRO A 307 11.26 21.92 -21.19
C PRO A 307 10.51 22.89 -20.26
N GLY A 308 10.68 22.76 -18.94
CA GLY A 308 10.06 23.67 -17.96
C GLY A 308 9.83 23.12 -16.55
N GLN A 309 9.98 21.81 -16.33
CA GLN A 309 9.92 21.21 -14.99
C GLN A 309 11.31 20.84 -14.48
N GLU A 310 12.18 21.84 -14.36
CA GLU A 310 13.36 21.72 -13.49
C GLU A 310 12.89 21.62 -12.05
N ALA A 311 13.40 20.61 -11.34
CA ALA A 311 13.14 20.41 -9.92
C ALA A 311 13.44 21.70 -9.16
N GLY A 312 12.43 22.24 -8.47
CA GLY A 312 12.64 23.25 -7.45
C GLY A 312 13.69 22.74 -6.47
N ARG A 313 14.91 23.26 -6.59
CA ARG A 313 15.94 23.13 -5.57
C ARG A 313 15.50 23.97 -4.38
N GLY A 314 14.91 23.33 -3.39
CA GLY A 314 14.68 23.85 -2.05
C GLY A 314 14.98 22.74 -1.06
N ALA A 315 16.14 22.83 -0.41
CA ALA A 315 16.57 21.90 0.62
C ALA A 315 15.70 22.03 1.89
N SER A 316 15.39 20.90 2.52
CA SER A 316 15.62 20.71 3.96
C SER A 316 15.41 19.25 4.35
N ASP A 317 16.46 18.69 4.94
CA ASP A 317 16.52 17.60 5.92
C ASP A 317 15.22 16.91 6.35
N GLY A 318 15.26 15.57 6.32
CA GLY A 318 14.88 14.74 7.46
C GLY A 318 13.62 15.09 8.25
N ALA A 319 12.49 15.32 7.57
CA ALA A 319 11.17 15.28 8.19
C ALA A 319 10.24 14.47 7.31
N ASP A 320 9.77 13.34 7.85
CA ASP A 320 8.58 12.67 7.37
C ASP A 320 7.41 13.66 7.45
N VAL A 321 7.14 14.37 6.36
CA VAL A 321 5.85 15.01 6.17
C VAL A 321 4.95 13.93 5.59
N GLU A 322 4.17 13.32 6.46
CA GLU A 322 2.95 12.63 6.07
C GLU A 322 2.15 13.60 5.19
N ASP A 323 1.72 13.14 4.02
CA ASP A 323 0.78 13.83 3.16
C ASP A 323 -0.59 13.18 3.39
N PRO A 324 -1.40 13.67 4.34
CA PRO A 324 -2.78 13.27 4.46
C PRO A 324 -3.59 14.28 3.65
N ASP A 325 -3.64 14.13 2.32
CA ASP A 325 -4.79 14.48 1.47
C ASP A 325 -4.38 14.53 -0.01
N ALA A 326 -4.33 13.36 -0.65
CA ALA A 326 -4.40 13.26 -2.11
C ALA A 326 -5.60 12.41 -2.53
N VAL A 327 -6.79 12.81 -2.07
CA VAL A 327 -8.05 12.51 -2.76
C VAL A 327 -8.78 13.84 -2.90
N HIS A 328 -8.53 14.53 -4.00
CA HIS A 328 -9.37 15.66 -4.40
C HIS A 328 -10.57 15.08 -5.16
N PRO A 329 -11.80 15.09 -4.61
CA PRO A 329 -12.96 14.90 -5.46
C PRO A 329 -13.06 16.13 -6.37
N ASP A 330 -13.26 15.92 -7.67
CA ASP A 330 -13.60 16.99 -8.60
C ASP A 330 -14.87 17.69 -8.12
N ALA A 331 -14.71 18.89 -7.57
CA ALA A 331 -15.83 19.77 -7.28
C ALA A 331 -16.35 20.31 -8.61
N VAL A 332 -17.38 19.65 -9.15
CA VAL A 332 -18.18 20.18 -10.25
C VAL A 332 -18.81 21.48 -9.75
N HIS A 333 -18.37 22.61 -10.31
CA HIS A 333 -18.90 23.93 -10.00
C HIS A 333 -20.32 24.03 -10.58
N PRO A 334 -21.39 24.25 -9.78
CA PRO A 334 -22.64 24.74 -10.34
C PRO A 334 -22.42 26.20 -10.72
N ASP A 335 -22.84 26.58 -11.93
CA ASP A 335 -22.93 27.99 -12.31
C ASP A 335 -23.85 28.72 -11.32
N ALA A 336 -23.27 29.67 -10.59
CA ALA A 336 -24.01 30.54 -9.69
C ALA A 336 -24.85 31.53 -10.52
N VAL A 337 -26.15 31.28 -10.59
CA VAL A 337 -27.13 32.27 -11.03
C VAL A 337 -27.20 33.36 -9.96
N HIS A 338 -26.83 34.59 -10.31
CA HIS A 338 -26.83 35.74 -9.41
C HIS A 338 -28.28 36.15 -9.10
N PRO A 339 -28.74 36.17 -7.83
CA PRO A 339 -29.92 36.94 -7.47
C PRO A 339 -29.50 38.40 -7.26
N ASP A 340 -30.30 39.34 -7.77
CA ASP A 340 -30.13 40.76 -7.49
C ASP A 340 -30.26 41.03 -5.98
N ALA A 341 -29.28 41.73 -5.42
CA ALA A 341 -29.27 42.13 -4.03
C ALA A 341 -30.32 43.21 -3.77
N VAL A 342 -31.33 42.91 -2.97
CA VAL A 342 -32.22 43.91 -2.37
C VAL A 342 -31.61 44.33 -1.04
N HIS A 343 -31.29 45.61 -0.90
CA HIS A 343 -30.68 46.21 0.28
C HIS A 343 -31.72 46.37 1.39
N PRO A 344 -31.53 45.83 2.61
CA PRO A 344 -32.28 46.28 3.79
C PRO A 344 -31.58 47.51 4.39
N ASP A 345 -32.35 48.52 4.77
CA ASP A 345 -31.86 49.67 5.52
C ASP A 345 -31.42 49.25 6.93
N ALA A 346 -30.25 49.73 7.35
CA ALA A 346 -29.70 49.50 8.67
C ALA A 346 -30.44 50.35 9.72
N VAL A 347 -31.01 49.71 10.74
CA VAL A 347 -31.54 50.37 11.94
C VAL A 347 -30.47 50.37 13.01
N HIS A 348 -30.12 51.55 13.52
CA HIS A 348 -29.11 51.75 14.56
C HIS A 348 -29.75 51.55 15.95
N PRO A 349 -29.19 50.74 16.87
CA PRO A 349 -29.59 50.78 18.27
C PRO A 349 -28.84 51.91 19.00
N ASP A 350 -29.56 52.69 19.81
CA ASP A 350 -29.00 53.68 20.73
C ASP A 350 -28.26 53.01 21.88
N ALA A 351 -27.07 53.51 22.20
CA ALA A 351 -26.25 53.06 23.32
C ALA A 351 -26.73 53.70 24.64
N VAL A 352 -26.98 52.85 25.65
CA VAL A 352 -27.30 53.29 27.02
C VAL A 352 -26.02 53.27 27.85
N HIS A 353 -25.69 54.39 28.49
CA HIS A 353 -24.52 54.56 29.35
C HIS A 353 -24.87 54.26 30.81
N PRO A 354 -24.10 53.44 31.56
CA PRO A 354 -24.28 53.34 33.00
C PRO A 354 -23.49 54.43 33.73
N ASP A 355 -24.12 55.04 34.74
CA ASP A 355 -23.54 56.04 35.64
C ASP A 355 -22.53 55.41 36.62
N ALA A 356 -21.41 56.11 36.85
CA ALA A 356 -20.37 55.74 37.80
C ALA A 356 -20.72 56.21 39.23
N VAL A 357 -20.63 55.30 40.21
CA VAL A 357 -20.79 55.61 41.63
C VAL A 357 -19.41 55.78 42.27
N HIS A 358 -19.18 56.91 42.94
CA HIS A 358 -17.95 57.26 43.64
C HIS A 358 -18.08 56.92 45.14
N PRO A 359 -17.11 56.24 45.79
CA PRO A 359 -17.10 56.11 47.24
C PRO A 359 -16.41 57.31 47.90
N ASP A 360 -17.05 57.86 48.94
CA ASP A 360 -16.55 58.97 49.76
C ASP A 360 -15.41 58.55 50.69
N ALA A 361 -14.39 59.40 50.77
CA ALA A 361 -13.25 59.28 51.66
C ALA A 361 -13.58 59.81 53.06
N VAL A 362 -13.36 59.02 54.10
CA VAL A 362 -13.48 59.45 55.50
C VAL A 362 -12.08 59.75 56.05
N HIS A 363 -11.78 61.04 56.21
CA HIS A 363 -10.58 61.52 56.92
C HIS A 363 -10.85 61.54 58.42
N THR A 364 -10.05 60.81 59.20
CA THR A 364 -9.94 61.00 60.65
C THR A 364 -8.59 61.63 60.98
N VAL A 365 -8.60 62.75 61.71
CA VAL A 365 -7.42 63.35 62.34
C VAL A 365 -7.79 63.66 63.80
N PRO A 366 -6.93 63.36 64.80
CA PRO A 366 -7.34 63.26 66.20
C PRO A 366 -7.11 64.54 67.03
N ALA A 367 -7.83 64.55 68.16
CA ALA A 367 -7.51 65.11 69.49
C ALA A 367 -7.42 66.64 69.72
N GLY A 368 -8.30 67.10 70.62
CA GLY A 368 -7.88 67.86 71.81
C GLY A 368 -8.34 69.31 71.91
N ALA A 369 -9.42 69.53 72.67
CA ALA A 369 -9.50 70.34 73.90
C ALA A 369 -10.94 70.78 74.16
#